data_AF-A0A8T4JQT9-F1
#
_entry.id   AF-A0A8T4JQT9-F1
#
_cell.length_a   1.000
_cell.length_b   1.000
_cell.length_c   1.000
_cell.angle_alpha   90.00
_cell.angle_beta   90.00
_cell.angle_gamma   90.00
#
_symmetry.space_group_name_H-M   'P 1'
#
loop_
_entity.id
_entity.type
_entity.pdbx_description
1 polymer ?
#
loop_
_entity_poly.entity_id
_entity_poly.type
_entity_poly.pdbx_seq_one_letter_code
_entity_poly.pdbx_strand_id
1 'polypeptide(L)'
;MKKRWLAAMLGFALLWQQCGSLALASEVTEPVVMQQELEEEAEEKEPQQENAQEETSREEDSEKAENLEEKAGDESPDTEEKVPESDGEEVEVPESEEGKDSPEQRTLEDAVIEDQELEAETGANDPGRTVDNPVIPSWDDVYFMEWGSKTSNVNCYNLLRVSQKGVITVQLTKPVKEQGDYGKLDLTLYDSDNDVVWECETAKSQNDSRAYYEYSIGVEPGIYYFNIRAGFVVFSGESPVNIGYVFSFAPNENCEIEPNDTMGTADWPGMGKMYTGYLGNEGSRDTDYWAFYCEGDKEYVVYIDNYGDLRKNINSATLETSDGTYWDIEEIDDGYEDLAFGIYAPYTGIYYLKLESKYNICPTKYAIGMYQEDQERKYPLYDDMPETSGWRYDAVEFVTYEGIMNGISGTGNFAPDAPLTRAMFATIIYRMEGQPTASYSGRFPDVPNGNYFSKPISWTAARGIMVGHSNTGLFGTHENITREDLVTVMYRYAATKGYNRSKKTSLDKFADASQVSGYAREAMQWAVANGIIKGRSNTGLLDPKGNATRVETAAIIQRFMSNIR
;
A
#
# COMPACT_ATOMS: atom_id res chain seq x y z
N MET A 1 -10.40 24.94 7.75
CA MET A 1 -9.25 24.78 8.67
C MET A 1 -8.22 25.91 8.56
N LYS A 2 -7.71 26.27 7.35
CA LYS A 2 -6.61 27.26 7.15
C LYS A 2 -6.63 28.59 7.95
N LYS A 3 -7.79 29.09 8.44
CA LYS A 3 -7.86 30.29 9.32
C LYS A 3 -7.49 30.07 10.80
N ARG A 4 -7.30 28.83 11.28
CA ARG A 4 -6.91 28.55 12.68
C ARG A 4 -5.41 28.26 12.87
N TRP A 5 -4.71 27.84 11.80
CA TRP A 5 -3.27 27.56 11.84
C TRP A 5 -2.41 28.79 12.17
N LEU A 6 -2.71 29.96 11.60
CA LEU A 6 -1.99 31.21 11.95
C LEU A 6 -2.07 31.59 13.45
N ALA A 7 -3.08 31.10 14.20
CA ALA A 7 -3.20 31.41 15.61
C ALA A 7 -2.20 30.64 16.48
N ALA A 8 -1.75 29.45 16.06
CA ALA A 8 -0.73 28.68 16.76
C ALA A 8 0.67 29.30 16.58
N MET A 9 1.04 29.63 15.34
CA MET A 9 2.32 30.28 15.02
C MET A 9 2.50 31.63 15.72
N LEU A 10 1.42 32.43 15.86
CA LEU A 10 1.46 33.68 16.63
C LEU A 10 1.60 33.47 18.15
N GLY A 11 1.27 32.29 18.68
CA GLY A 11 1.47 31.97 20.10
C GLY A 11 2.94 31.74 20.45
N PHE A 12 3.61 30.85 19.70
CA PHE A 12 5.00 30.47 19.97
C PHE A 12 6.01 31.62 19.81
N ALA A 13 5.83 32.47 18.79
CA ALA A 13 6.69 33.63 18.56
C ALA A 13 6.70 34.62 19.75
N LEU A 14 5.57 34.75 20.47
CA LEU A 14 5.45 35.64 21.63
C LEU A 14 6.09 35.07 22.91
N LEU A 15 6.10 33.73 23.12
CA LEU A 15 6.76 33.15 24.28
C LEU A 15 8.29 33.29 24.19
N TRP A 16 8.87 33.03 23.01
CA TRP A 16 10.32 33.13 22.83
C TRP A 16 10.85 34.56 23.08
N GLN A 17 10.06 35.58 22.70
CA GLN A 17 10.41 36.98 22.95
C GLN A 17 10.33 37.39 24.44
N GLN A 18 9.65 36.61 25.30
CA GLN A 18 9.56 36.89 26.74
C GLN A 18 10.63 36.17 27.58
N CYS A 19 11.11 35.00 27.16
CA CYS A 19 12.19 34.28 27.88
C CYS A 19 13.58 34.95 27.74
N GLY A 20 13.82 35.76 26.70
CA GLY A 20 15.13 36.39 26.45
C GLY A 20 15.54 37.56 27.37
N SER A 21 14.75 37.93 28.38
CA SER A 21 14.86 39.22 29.08
C SER A 21 15.10 39.12 30.60
N LEU A 22 15.98 38.24 31.09
CA LEU A 22 16.19 38.10 32.54
C LEU A 22 17.62 37.68 33.00
N ALA A 23 18.66 38.30 32.45
CA ALA A 23 20.01 38.24 33.04
C ALA A 23 20.83 39.53 32.83
N LEU A 24 21.67 39.85 33.83
CA LEU A 24 22.79 40.82 33.83
C LEU A 24 22.51 42.27 33.41
N ALA A 25 22.45 43.16 34.42
CA ALA A 25 22.61 44.59 34.26
C ALA A 25 24.02 45.06 34.64
N SER A 26 24.66 45.87 33.79
CA SER A 26 25.74 46.79 34.17
C SER A 26 25.75 47.98 33.21
N GLU A 27 25.95 49.19 33.75
CA GLU A 27 25.79 50.46 33.03
C GLU A 27 26.92 50.74 32.02
N VAL A 28 26.65 51.56 30.98
CA VAL A 28 27.31 52.87 30.73
C VAL A 28 27.00 53.42 29.30
N THR A 29 26.32 54.57 29.26
CA THR A 29 26.22 55.61 28.21
C THR A 29 25.97 55.26 26.72
N GLU A 30 24.78 55.64 26.26
CA GLU A 30 24.44 56.18 24.92
C GLU A 30 25.30 57.44 24.53
N PRO A 31 25.34 57.96 23.26
CA PRO A 31 24.13 58.28 22.45
C PRO A 31 24.17 58.22 20.89
N VAL A 32 22.97 57.93 20.33
CA VAL A 32 22.28 58.61 19.19
C VAL A 32 22.98 58.88 17.83
N VAL A 33 22.33 58.45 16.71
CA VAL A 33 21.91 59.28 15.54
C VAL A 33 21.10 58.45 14.51
N MET A 34 19.97 59.02 14.02
CA MET A 34 19.17 58.82 12.76
C MET A 34 19.31 57.50 11.95
N GLN A 35 18.28 56.75 11.52
CA GLN A 35 16.97 57.01 10.86
C GLN A 35 17.00 57.47 9.37
N GLN A 36 16.13 56.82 8.56
CA GLN A 36 15.72 57.13 7.16
C GLN A 36 16.80 56.94 6.07
N GLU A 37 16.52 56.64 4.79
CA GLU A 37 15.27 56.50 3.98
C GLU A 37 15.50 55.34 2.95
N LEU A 38 14.54 54.45 2.67
CA LEU A 38 13.54 54.43 1.56
C LEU A 38 14.06 54.25 0.10
N GLU A 39 13.18 53.58 -0.65
CA GLU A 39 13.27 52.97 -1.99
C GLU A 39 13.48 53.96 -3.16
N GLU A 40 14.05 53.50 -4.31
CA GLU A 40 13.37 53.43 -5.63
C GLU A 40 14.31 52.97 -6.79
N GLU A 41 13.73 52.24 -7.76
CA GLU A 41 13.92 52.23 -9.25
C GLU A 41 15.32 52.33 -9.94
N ALA A 42 15.58 51.82 -11.18
CA ALA A 42 14.80 51.02 -12.15
C ALA A 42 15.74 50.34 -13.21
N GLU A 43 15.17 49.72 -14.25
CA GLU A 43 15.81 48.99 -15.36
C GLU A 43 16.65 49.86 -16.33
N GLU A 44 17.60 49.27 -17.08
CA GLU A 44 17.53 49.20 -18.56
C GLU A 44 18.65 48.37 -19.25
N LYS A 45 18.22 47.56 -20.25
CA LYS A 45 18.85 47.23 -21.56
C LYS A 45 20.19 46.46 -21.70
N GLU A 46 20.05 45.31 -22.34
CA GLU A 46 20.98 44.65 -23.30
C GLU A 46 21.28 45.54 -24.55
N PRO A 47 22.31 45.29 -25.41
CA PRO A 47 22.49 44.00 -26.13
C PRO A 47 23.94 43.53 -26.52
N GLN A 48 24.04 42.25 -26.94
CA GLN A 48 24.90 41.62 -28.00
C GLN A 48 26.35 42.16 -28.25
N GLN A 49 27.40 41.36 -28.48
CA GLN A 49 27.57 40.30 -29.49
C GLN A 49 29.00 39.68 -29.42
N GLU A 50 29.19 38.45 -29.94
CA GLU A 50 30.43 37.82 -30.48
C GLU A 50 31.83 38.08 -29.89
N ASN A 51 32.51 36.99 -29.51
CA ASN A 51 33.67 36.53 -30.30
C ASN A 51 33.88 35.00 -30.18
N ALA A 52 34.68 34.40 -31.08
CA ALA A 52 34.83 32.94 -31.20
C ALA A 52 36.31 32.48 -31.24
N GLN A 53 36.56 31.25 -30.77
CA GLN A 53 37.68 30.35 -31.07
C GLN A 53 37.31 28.99 -30.43
N GLU A 54 37.03 27.87 -31.11
CA GLU A 54 37.64 27.22 -32.29
C GLU A 54 38.92 26.44 -31.96
N GLU A 55 38.81 25.11 -31.83
CA GLU A 55 39.92 24.17 -32.02
C GLU A 55 39.43 22.80 -32.55
N THR A 56 39.68 22.58 -33.85
CA THR A 56 39.93 21.31 -34.58
C THR A 56 39.53 19.96 -33.91
N SER A 57 38.53 19.20 -34.38
CA SER A 57 38.37 18.47 -35.67
C SER A 57 39.11 17.11 -35.77
N ARG A 58 38.35 16.02 -36.02
CA ARG A 58 38.90 14.85 -36.75
C ARG A 58 37.88 13.96 -37.48
N GLU A 59 37.99 14.02 -38.80
CA GLU A 59 37.49 13.20 -39.92
C GLU A 59 38.28 11.86 -40.02
N GLU A 60 37.98 10.78 -40.77
CA GLU A 60 36.87 10.20 -41.60
C GLU A 60 37.38 8.77 -41.99
N ASP A 61 36.70 7.77 -42.55
CA ASP A 61 35.30 7.37 -42.84
C ASP A 61 35.34 5.85 -43.24
N SER A 62 34.20 5.12 -43.38
CA SER A 62 34.03 4.14 -44.50
C SER A 62 32.64 3.48 -44.60
N GLU A 63 32.13 3.36 -45.84
CA GLU A 63 30.84 2.72 -46.19
C GLU A 63 30.94 1.34 -46.89
N LYS A 64 29.89 0.52 -46.71
CA LYS A 64 29.20 -0.40 -47.68
C LYS A 64 29.96 -1.37 -48.63
N ALA A 65 29.58 -2.64 -48.54
CA ALA A 65 28.96 -3.48 -49.59
C ALA A 65 28.26 -4.69 -48.89
N GLU A 66 27.07 -5.23 -49.22
CA GLU A 66 26.44 -5.69 -50.48
C GLU A 66 27.16 -6.86 -51.18
N ASN A 67 26.50 -7.96 -51.65
CA ASN A 67 25.14 -8.51 -51.46
C ASN A 67 25.09 -9.99 -51.99
N LEU A 68 23.90 -10.62 -52.13
CA LEU A 68 23.55 -11.92 -52.79
C LEU A 68 23.67 -13.18 -51.89
N GLU A 69 22.60 -13.96 -51.60
CA GLU A 69 21.74 -14.87 -52.43
C GLU A 69 22.39 -16.27 -52.68
N GLU A 70 21.69 -17.43 -52.67
CA GLU A 70 20.27 -17.79 -52.49
C GLU A 70 20.07 -19.30 -52.13
N LYS A 71 18.94 -19.67 -51.48
CA LYS A 71 18.17 -20.96 -51.55
C LYS A 71 18.84 -22.32 -51.16
N ALA A 72 18.10 -23.41 -50.82
CA ALA A 72 16.73 -23.62 -50.27
C ALA A 72 16.48 -25.11 -49.92
N GLY A 73 15.55 -25.38 -48.98
CA GLY A 73 14.88 -26.69 -48.77
C GLY A 73 15.70 -27.79 -48.05
N ASP A 74 15.10 -28.86 -47.53
CA ASP A 74 13.70 -29.16 -47.20
C ASP A 74 13.65 -30.39 -46.24
N GLU A 75 12.46 -30.82 -45.81
CA GLU A 75 12.12 -32.13 -45.20
C GLU A 75 12.65 -32.50 -43.78
N SER A 76 11.69 -32.68 -42.86
CA SER A 76 11.71 -33.66 -41.75
C SER A 76 11.19 -35.02 -42.30
N PRO A 77 11.28 -36.21 -41.64
CA PRO A 77 11.00 -36.39 -40.20
C PRO A 77 11.75 -37.58 -39.49
N ASP A 78 11.29 -37.88 -38.26
CA ASP A 78 11.19 -39.18 -37.55
C ASP A 78 12.12 -40.37 -37.93
N THR A 79 12.73 -40.99 -36.91
CA THR A 79 12.30 -42.34 -36.44
C THR A 79 12.90 -42.75 -35.10
N GLU A 80 12.34 -43.80 -34.50
CA GLU A 80 12.62 -44.32 -33.15
C GLU A 80 13.81 -45.31 -33.07
N GLU A 81 14.08 -45.73 -31.83
CA GLU A 81 14.41 -47.11 -31.39
C GLU A 81 15.85 -47.57 -31.08
N LYS A 82 15.89 -48.41 -30.02
CA LYS A 82 16.84 -49.48 -29.65
C LYS A 82 18.21 -49.16 -29.01
N VAL A 83 18.18 -49.25 -27.68
CA VAL A 83 19.24 -49.76 -26.77
C VAL A 83 19.70 -51.18 -27.22
N PRO A 84 21.01 -51.51 -27.13
CA PRO A 84 21.56 -52.40 -26.08
C PRO A 84 22.55 -51.63 -25.17
N GLU A 85 22.63 -51.84 -23.85
CA GLU A 85 23.08 -53.05 -23.12
C GLU A 85 24.52 -53.51 -23.47
N SER A 86 25.46 -53.30 -22.52
CA SER A 86 26.37 -54.33 -22.01
C SER A 86 27.28 -53.78 -20.90
N ASP A 87 27.39 -54.53 -19.81
CA ASP A 87 28.53 -54.72 -18.89
C ASP A 87 29.31 -53.47 -18.33
N GLY A 88 29.58 -53.33 -17.03
CA GLY A 88 29.38 -54.23 -15.89
C GLY A 88 30.69 -54.77 -15.32
N GLU A 89 31.31 -54.05 -14.39
CA GLU A 89 32.36 -54.57 -13.50
C GLU A 89 32.25 -53.91 -12.10
N GLU A 90 32.92 -54.47 -11.10
CA GLU A 90 32.47 -54.51 -9.69
C GLU A 90 33.59 -54.15 -8.68
N VAL A 91 33.24 -53.81 -7.43
CA VAL A 91 34.12 -53.57 -6.25
C VAL A 91 35.11 -52.37 -6.41
N GLU A 92 35.44 -51.51 -5.43
CA GLU A 92 35.52 -51.65 -3.96
C GLU A 92 35.07 -50.39 -3.19
N VAL A 93 34.82 -50.55 -1.88
CA VAL A 93 34.61 -49.46 -0.90
C VAL A 93 35.60 -49.62 0.26
N PRO A 94 36.29 -48.54 0.66
CA PRO A 94 36.70 -48.33 2.04
C PRO A 94 36.16 -47.02 2.65
N GLU A 95 36.36 -46.84 3.95
CA GLU A 95 35.61 -45.91 4.82
C GLU A 95 36.28 -44.53 5.02
N SER A 96 35.45 -43.55 5.43
CA SER A 96 35.74 -42.40 6.33
C SER A 96 36.97 -41.49 6.13
N GLU A 97 36.74 -40.16 6.06
CA GLU A 97 37.05 -39.22 7.17
C GLU A 97 36.40 -37.83 6.96
N GLU A 98 36.60 -36.89 7.89
CA GLU A 98 35.74 -35.70 8.11
C GLU A 98 36.18 -34.40 7.39
N GLY A 99 35.19 -33.68 6.85
CA GLY A 99 34.99 -32.23 7.06
C GLY A 99 35.87 -31.18 6.36
N LYS A 100 35.21 -30.29 5.57
CA LYS A 100 35.31 -28.81 5.70
C LYS A 100 34.37 -28.03 4.79
N ASP A 101 34.07 -26.80 5.21
CA ASP A 101 33.05 -25.91 4.65
C ASP A 101 33.47 -25.18 3.37
N SER A 102 32.50 -24.96 2.48
CA SER A 102 32.20 -23.63 1.92
C SER A 102 30.80 -23.66 1.29
N PRO A 103 29.91 -22.67 1.54
CA PRO A 103 28.58 -22.65 0.96
C PRO A 103 28.62 -22.19 -0.52
N GLU A 104 28.06 -22.99 -1.43
CA GLU A 104 27.75 -22.54 -2.79
C GLU A 104 26.42 -21.76 -2.79
N GLN A 105 26.43 -20.61 -3.47
CA GLN A 105 25.25 -19.75 -3.58
C GLN A 105 24.20 -20.39 -4.48
N ARG A 106 23.07 -20.84 -3.91
CA ARG A 106 21.90 -21.22 -4.71
C ARG A 106 21.03 -19.99 -5.00
N THR A 107 20.71 -19.80 -6.27
CA THR A 107 19.77 -18.77 -6.75
C THR A 107 18.32 -19.21 -6.54
N LEU A 108 17.43 -18.23 -6.36
CA LEU A 108 16.01 -18.40 -5.96
C LEU A 108 15.09 -19.08 -7.00
N GLU A 109 15.64 -19.72 -8.04
CA GLU A 109 14.87 -20.31 -9.16
C GLU A 109 14.83 -21.86 -9.13
N ASP A 110 15.71 -22.52 -8.36
CA ASP A 110 15.79 -24.00 -8.27
C ASP A 110 14.91 -24.63 -7.18
N ALA A 111 14.03 -23.86 -6.52
CA ALA A 111 13.20 -24.31 -5.40
C ALA A 111 11.90 -25.03 -5.82
N VAL A 112 11.90 -25.73 -6.96
CA VAL A 112 10.79 -26.60 -7.39
C VAL A 112 10.95 -27.98 -6.77
N ILE A 113 10.50 -28.14 -5.53
CA ILE A 113 10.46 -29.42 -4.83
C ILE A 113 9.16 -30.15 -5.19
N GLU A 114 9.26 -31.46 -5.44
CA GLU A 114 8.16 -32.31 -5.90
C GLU A 114 7.03 -32.41 -4.86
N ASP A 115 5.77 -32.35 -5.33
CA ASP A 115 4.59 -32.75 -4.55
C ASP A 115 4.61 -34.26 -4.28
N GLN A 116 5.28 -34.68 -3.21
CA GLN A 116 4.99 -35.96 -2.58
C GLN A 116 3.76 -35.81 -1.68
N GLU A 117 2.68 -36.51 -2.04
CA GLU A 117 1.39 -36.51 -1.34
C GLU A 117 1.53 -37.08 0.08
N LEU A 118 1.89 -36.22 1.03
CA LEU A 118 1.60 -36.43 2.45
C LEU A 118 0.09 -36.28 2.64
N GLU A 119 -0.64 -37.40 2.68
CA GLU A 119 -2.08 -37.42 2.93
C GLU A 119 -2.41 -36.62 4.20
N ALA A 120 -3.18 -35.54 4.03
CA ALA A 120 -3.58 -34.68 5.13
C ALA A 120 -4.65 -35.36 5.99
N GLU A 121 -4.23 -36.22 6.93
CA GLU A 121 -5.09 -36.63 8.04
C GLU A 121 -5.62 -35.37 8.74
N THR A 122 -6.93 -35.20 8.79
CA THR A 122 -7.61 -34.05 9.40
C THR A 122 -7.59 -34.15 10.94
N GLY A 123 -6.39 -34.27 11.50
CA GLY A 123 -6.10 -34.79 12.84
C GLY A 123 -5.75 -33.73 13.87
N ALA A 124 -6.57 -32.68 14.03
CA ALA A 124 -6.39 -31.61 15.02
C ALA A 124 -6.66 -32.05 16.48
N ASN A 125 -6.28 -33.28 16.85
CA ASN A 125 -6.63 -33.95 18.12
C ASN A 125 -5.42 -34.65 18.78
N ASP A 126 -4.18 -34.32 18.38
CA ASP A 126 -2.95 -35.01 18.82
C ASP A 126 -2.07 -34.10 19.70
N PRO A 127 -2.15 -34.20 21.05
CA PRO A 127 -1.51 -33.27 21.98
C PRO A 127 -0.01 -33.60 22.22
N GLY A 128 0.82 -33.54 21.17
CA GLY A 128 2.24 -33.88 21.26
C GLY A 128 3.11 -33.58 20.05
N ARG A 129 2.74 -32.61 19.19
CA ARG A 129 3.44 -32.30 17.93
C ARG A 129 4.78 -31.58 18.16
N THR A 130 5.72 -31.74 17.22
CA THR A 130 7.07 -31.12 17.23
C THR A 130 7.29 -30.31 15.95
N VAL A 131 8.41 -29.56 15.86
CA VAL A 131 8.81 -28.85 14.63
C VAL A 131 8.98 -29.83 13.45
N ASP A 132 9.48 -31.04 13.72
CA ASP A 132 9.68 -32.11 12.72
C ASP A 132 8.37 -32.78 12.24
N ASN A 133 7.26 -32.57 12.95
CA ASN A 133 5.94 -33.11 12.65
C ASN A 133 4.86 -32.09 13.03
N PRO A 134 4.73 -30.99 12.26
CA PRO A 134 3.76 -29.93 12.52
C PRO A 134 2.40 -30.26 11.88
N VAL A 135 1.36 -29.52 12.31
CA VAL A 135 0.13 -29.37 11.53
C VAL A 135 0.43 -28.44 10.35
N ILE A 136 -0.15 -28.68 9.16
CA ILE A 136 -0.11 -27.75 8.04
C ILE A 136 -1.54 -27.19 7.86
N PRO A 137 -1.86 -26.02 8.43
CA PRO A 137 -3.20 -25.47 8.34
C PRO A 137 -3.46 -24.82 6.97
N SER A 138 -4.70 -24.91 6.49
CA SER A 138 -5.24 -23.97 5.51
C SER A 138 -5.46 -22.61 6.18
N TRP A 139 -5.35 -21.54 5.41
CA TRP A 139 -5.85 -20.23 5.84
C TRP A 139 -7.39 -20.27 6.00
N ASP A 140 -7.90 -19.58 7.01
CA ASP A 140 -9.31 -19.44 7.40
C ASP A 140 -10.06 -20.71 7.83
N ASP A 141 -9.41 -21.88 7.87
CA ASP A 141 -9.96 -23.12 8.45
C ASP A 141 -9.89 -23.12 9.99
N VAL A 142 -10.86 -23.80 10.63
CA VAL A 142 -10.96 -23.91 12.10
C VAL A 142 -10.32 -25.20 12.59
N TYR A 143 -9.22 -25.05 13.33
CA TYR A 143 -8.50 -26.13 13.99
C TYR A 143 -8.82 -26.18 15.49
N PHE A 144 -8.46 -27.28 16.13
CA PHE A 144 -8.64 -27.49 17.56
C PHE A 144 -7.37 -28.04 18.20
N MET A 145 -7.30 -27.98 19.53
CA MET A 145 -6.37 -28.76 20.35
C MET A 145 -7.06 -29.20 21.65
N GLU A 146 -6.84 -30.45 22.07
CA GLU A 146 -7.29 -30.97 23.37
C GLU A 146 -6.21 -30.80 24.44
N TRP A 147 -6.61 -30.36 25.64
CA TRP A 147 -5.69 -30.06 26.73
C TRP A 147 -6.21 -30.56 28.09
N GLY A 148 -5.47 -31.48 28.72
CA GLY A 148 -5.68 -31.85 30.14
C GLY A 148 -5.63 -33.33 30.52
N SER A 149 -5.39 -34.26 29.59
CA SER A 149 -5.48 -35.71 29.81
C SER A 149 -4.21 -36.36 30.43
N LYS A 150 -3.79 -35.89 31.61
CA LYS A 150 -2.74 -36.47 32.49
C LYS A 150 -1.29 -36.48 31.95
N THR A 151 -1.01 -35.96 30.76
CA THR A 151 0.34 -35.80 30.20
C THR A 151 0.87 -34.36 30.28
N SER A 152 2.19 -34.22 30.16
CA SER A 152 2.94 -32.96 30.29
C SER A 152 2.96 -32.12 29.00
N ASN A 153 3.07 -30.79 29.14
CA ASN A 153 3.44 -29.82 28.08
C ASN A 153 2.86 -30.13 26.69
N VAL A 154 1.57 -29.85 26.50
CA VAL A 154 0.96 -29.87 25.17
C VAL A 154 1.58 -28.76 24.33
N ASN A 155 2.24 -29.14 23.23
CA ASN A 155 2.74 -28.25 22.18
C ASN A 155 2.01 -28.57 20.87
N CYS A 156 1.60 -27.55 20.14
CA CYS A 156 1.04 -27.65 18.80
C CYS A 156 1.85 -26.75 17.86
N TYR A 157 2.74 -27.32 17.06
CA TYR A 157 3.45 -26.59 16.01
C TYR A 157 2.66 -26.62 14.70
N ASN A 158 2.59 -25.47 14.04
CA ASN A 158 1.86 -25.26 12.78
C ASN A 158 2.83 -24.68 11.74
N LEU A 159 3.01 -25.34 10.60
CA LEU A 159 3.88 -24.86 9.52
C LEU A 159 3.07 -23.94 8.60
N LEU A 160 3.38 -22.65 8.65
CA LEU A 160 2.77 -21.60 7.85
C LEU A 160 3.67 -21.30 6.64
N ARG A 161 3.08 -21.20 5.44
CA ARG A 161 3.78 -20.86 4.20
C ARG A 161 3.30 -19.50 3.68
N VAL A 162 4.20 -18.53 3.66
CA VAL A 162 3.91 -17.12 3.32
C VAL A 162 4.54 -16.80 1.96
N SER A 163 3.73 -16.39 0.98
CA SER A 163 4.16 -16.23 -0.42
C SER A 163 4.50 -14.81 -0.85
N GLN A 164 4.19 -13.81 -0.02
CA GLN A 164 4.45 -12.38 -0.24
C GLN A 164 4.44 -11.68 1.13
N LYS A 165 4.96 -10.45 1.24
CA LYS A 165 4.94 -9.69 2.50
C LYS A 165 3.50 -9.46 2.99
N GLY A 166 3.26 -9.58 4.30
CA GLY A 166 1.95 -9.30 4.86
C GLY A 166 1.81 -9.64 6.34
N VAL A 167 0.56 -9.79 6.79
CA VAL A 167 0.20 -10.00 8.19
C VAL A 167 -0.42 -11.39 8.34
N ILE A 168 0.15 -12.21 9.23
CA ILE A 168 -0.51 -13.40 9.79
C ILE A 168 -1.39 -12.94 10.95
N THR A 169 -2.66 -13.31 10.94
CA THR A 169 -3.55 -13.16 12.09
C THR A 169 -3.88 -14.53 12.67
N VAL A 170 -3.75 -14.69 13.98
CA VAL A 170 -4.18 -15.89 14.73
C VAL A 170 -5.31 -15.52 15.67
N GLN A 171 -6.46 -16.18 15.50
CA GLN A 171 -7.59 -16.10 16.42
C GLN A 171 -7.64 -17.36 17.29
N LEU A 172 -7.89 -17.19 18.59
CA LEU A 172 -7.89 -18.26 19.60
C LEU A 172 -9.16 -18.16 20.45
N THR A 173 -9.97 -19.21 20.49
CA THR A 173 -11.16 -19.24 21.37
C THR A 173 -10.72 -19.17 22.83
N LYS A 174 -11.37 -18.33 23.66
CA LYS A 174 -11.03 -18.24 25.08
C LYS A 174 -11.26 -19.60 25.77
N PRO A 175 -10.27 -20.19 26.46
CA PRO A 175 -10.47 -21.44 27.19
C PRO A 175 -11.45 -21.21 28.35
N VAL A 176 -12.49 -22.03 28.47
CA VAL A 176 -13.51 -21.89 29.52
C VAL A 176 -13.51 -23.11 30.45
N LYS A 177 -13.49 -22.85 31.77
CA LYS A 177 -13.88 -23.82 32.80
C LYS A 177 -14.97 -23.21 33.67
N GLU A 178 -15.93 -24.03 34.09
CA GLU A 178 -17.05 -23.57 34.94
C GLU A 178 -16.61 -23.11 36.35
N GLN A 179 -15.38 -23.42 36.78
CA GLN A 179 -14.80 -22.97 38.05
C GLN A 179 -13.29 -22.70 37.96
N GLY A 180 -12.88 -21.57 38.54
CA GLY A 180 -11.52 -21.35 39.05
C GLY A 180 -10.54 -20.71 38.06
N ASP A 181 -9.77 -21.55 37.37
CA ASP A 181 -8.50 -21.15 36.77
C ASP A 181 -8.46 -21.29 35.25
N TYR A 182 -8.14 -20.16 34.61
CA TYR A 182 -7.67 -20.07 33.24
C TYR A 182 -6.15 -20.28 33.24
N GLY A 183 -5.64 -21.28 32.55
CA GLY A 183 -4.20 -21.39 32.27
C GLY A 183 -3.84 -20.58 31.02
N LYS A 184 -2.58 -20.14 30.95
CA LYS A 184 -2.03 -19.46 29.78
C LYS A 184 -1.86 -20.43 28.62
N LEU A 185 -1.97 -19.90 27.41
CA LEU A 185 -1.17 -20.36 26.28
C LEU A 185 0.06 -19.47 26.16
N ASP A 186 1.19 -20.12 25.90
CA ASP A 186 2.43 -19.51 25.45
C ASP A 186 2.38 -19.62 23.91
N LEU A 187 2.51 -18.50 23.20
CA LEU A 187 2.45 -18.40 21.74
C LEU A 187 3.81 -17.96 21.21
N THR A 188 4.33 -18.63 20.18
CA THR A 188 5.63 -18.26 19.60
C THR A 188 5.63 -18.51 18.09
N LEU A 189 6.06 -17.52 17.31
CA LEU A 189 6.40 -17.67 15.91
C LEU A 189 7.91 -17.88 15.78
N TYR A 190 8.31 -18.97 15.13
CA TYR A 190 9.69 -19.21 14.71
C TYR A 190 9.79 -19.10 13.19
N ASP A 191 10.96 -18.70 12.67
CA ASP A 191 11.27 -18.77 11.24
C ASP A 191 11.78 -20.16 10.81
N SER A 192 12.34 -20.26 9.60
CA SER A 192 12.93 -21.48 9.06
C SER A 192 14.27 -21.89 9.69
N ASP A 193 14.99 -20.95 10.32
CA ASP A 193 16.27 -21.20 11.01
C ASP A 193 16.06 -21.49 12.52
N ASN A 194 14.80 -21.46 12.97
CA ASN A 194 14.35 -21.67 14.35
C ASN A 194 14.75 -20.52 15.31
N ASP A 195 14.98 -19.32 14.80
CA ASP A 195 15.03 -18.12 15.63
C ASP A 195 13.61 -17.65 15.98
N VAL A 196 13.46 -16.97 17.12
CA VAL A 196 12.15 -16.46 17.60
C VAL A 196 11.86 -15.13 16.91
N VAL A 197 10.79 -15.12 16.12
CA VAL A 197 10.31 -13.96 15.36
C VAL A 197 9.34 -13.13 16.19
N TRP A 198 8.54 -13.77 17.04
CA TRP A 198 7.52 -13.12 17.89
C TRP A 198 7.10 -14.05 19.03
N GLU A 199 6.88 -13.53 20.25
CA GLU A 199 6.31 -14.30 21.36
C GLU A 199 5.28 -13.54 22.21
N CYS A 200 4.26 -14.25 22.69
CA CYS A 200 3.16 -13.68 23.46
C CYS A 200 2.59 -14.68 24.47
N GLU A 201 2.12 -14.18 25.62
CA GLU A 201 1.34 -14.97 26.58
C GLU A 201 -0.15 -14.55 26.53
N THR A 202 -1.07 -15.50 26.48
CA THR A 202 -2.51 -15.16 26.61
C THR A 202 -2.86 -14.75 28.05
N ALA A 203 -3.70 -13.74 28.21
CA ALA A 203 -3.97 -13.13 29.51
C ALA A 203 -4.74 -13.96 30.53
N LYS A 204 -4.57 -13.57 31.80
CA LYS A 204 -5.16 -14.20 33.00
C LYS A 204 -6.53 -13.64 33.41
N SER A 205 -7.15 -12.75 32.65
CA SER A 205 -8.25 -11.91 33.16
C SER A 205 -9.57 -12.67 33.33
N GLN A 206 -9.95 -12.92 34.60
CA GLN A 206 -11.25 -13.47 34.99
C GLN A 206 -12.45 -12.56 34.64
N ASN A 207 -12.20 -11.26 34.44
CA ASN A 207 -13.24 -10.26 34.15
C ASN A 207 -13.33 -9.87 32.66
N ASP A 208 -12.47 -10.43 31.82
CA ASP A 208 -12.46 -10.15 30.38
C ASP A 208 -13.60 -10.88 29.67
N SER A 209 -14.45 -10.10 28.98
CA SER A 209 -15.67 -10.55 28.32
C SER A 209 -15.50 -10.93 26.83
N ARG A 210 -14.28 -10.94 26.29
CA ARG A 210 -14.04 -11.43 24.91
C ARG A 210 -14.32 -12.92 24.80
N ALA A 211 -14.84 -13.33 23.65
CA ALA A 211 -15.05 -14.74 23.30
C ALA A 211 -13.80 -15.39 22.67
N TYR A 212 -12.92 -14.58 22.08
CA TYR A 212 -11.67 -14.98 21.46
C TYR A 212 -10.57 -13.95 21.74
N TYR A 213 -9.33 -14.39 21.66
CA TYR A 213 -8.15 -13.55 21.53
C TYR A 213 -7.77 -13.46 20.06
N GLU A 214 -7.16 -12.35 19.65
CA GLU A 214 -6.65 -12.13 18.31
C GLU A 214 -5.27 -11.50 18.42
N TYR A 215 -4.31 -12.04 17.66
CA TYR A 215 -2.94 -11.53 17.55
C TYR A 215 -2.60 -11.43 16.07
N SER A 216 -1.85 -10.40 15.68
CA SER A 216 -1.46 -10.17 14.29
C SER A 216 0.03 -9.83 14.23
N ILE A 217 0.73 -10.47 13.29
CA ILE A 217 2.19 -10.51 13.23
C ILE A 217 2.61 -10.20 11.80
N GLY A 218 3.51 -9.23 11.63
CA GLY A 218 4.07 -8.85 10.34
C GLY A 218 5.17 -9.79 9.89
N VAL A 219 5.10 -10.30 8.66
CA VAL A 219 6.03 -11.29 8.11
C VAL A 219 6.39 -11.04 6.64
N GLU A 220 7.62 -11.42 6.29
CA GLU A 220 8.15 -11.46 4.93
C GLU A 220 7.80 -12.82 4.25
N PRO A 221 8.07 -13.00 2.94
CA PRO A 221 7.87 -14.29 2.28
C PRO A 221 8.79 -15.38 2.88
N GLY A 222 8.22 -16.50 3.33
CA GLY A 222 8.99 -17.52 4.04
C GLY A 222 8.19 -18.73 4.52
N ILE A 223 8.87 -19.59 5.27
CA ILE A 223 8.29 -20.70 6.04
C ILE A 223 8.44 -20.35 7.51
N TYR A 224 7.35 -20.45 8.26
CA TYR A 224 7.32 -20.15 9.70
C TYR A 224 6.68 -21.32 10.47
N TYR A 225 7.08 -21.49 11.72
CA TYR A 225 6.50 -22.46 12.64
C TYR A 225 5.79 -21.73 13.78
N PHE A 226 4.46 -21.70 13.76
CA PHE A 226 3.67 -21.14 14.86
C PHE A 226 3.43 -22.20 15.93
N ASN A 227 3.98 -22.00 17.12
CA ASN A 227 3.75 -22.83 18.29
C ASN A 227 2.62 -22.28 19.16
N ILE A 228 1.62 -23.13 19.46
CA ILE A 228 0.66 -22.92 20.55
C ILE A 228 1.00 -23.94 21.63
N ARG A 229 1.43 -23.46 22.80
CA ARG A 229 1.82 -24.28 23.94
C ARG A 229 0.95 -23.99 25.14
N ALA A 230 0.58 -25.03 25.89
CA ALA A 230 -0.11 -24.84 27.17
C ALA A 230 0.89 -24.57 28.31
N GLY A 231 0.73 -23.42 28.97
CA GLY A 231 1.48 -23.06 30.16
C GLY A 231 1.23 -24.02 31.33
N PHE A 232 2.21 -24.15 32.23
CA PHE A 232 2.23 -25.23 33.23
C PHE A 232 1.17 -25.07 34.34
N VAL A 233 -0.02 -25.67 34.13
CA VAL A 233 -1.12 -25.70 35.11
C VAL A 233 -1.43 -27.13 35.55
N VAL A 234 -1.25 -27.41 36.85
CA VAL A 234 -1.58 -28.71 37.45
C VAL A 234 -3.09 -28.77 37.74
N PHE A 235 -3.87 -29.22 36.76
CA PHE A 235 -5.32 -29.37 36.94
C PHE A 235 -5.70 -30.55 37.83
N SER A 236 -6.47 -30.27 38.90
CA SER A 236 -7.24 -31.27 39.62
C SER A 236 -8.67 -31.38 39.04
N GLY A 237 -8.81 -31.99 37.86
CA GLY A 237 -10.09 -32.22 37.19
C GLY A 237 -9.95 -33.18 36.01
N GLU A 238 -11.00 -33.95 35.70
CA GLU A 238 -10.90 -35.11 34.79
C GLU A 238 -11.26 -34.84 33.32
N SER A 239 -11.78 -33.65 32.98
CA SER A 239 -12.19 -33.29 31.61
C SER A 239 -11.10 -32.47 30.89
N PRO A 240 -10.79 -32.78 29.61
CA PRO A 240 -9.98 -31.90 28.77
C PRO A 240 -10.73 -30.59 28.45
N VAL A 241 -9.96 -29.57 28.08
CA VAL A 241 -10.44 -28.32 27.48
C VAL A 241 -10.10 -28.36 26.00
N ASN A 242 -11.07 -27.99 25.15
CA ASN A 242 -10.83 -27.83 23.73
C ASN A 242 -10.64 -26.34 23.44
N ILE A 243 -9.57 -26.01 22.72
CA ILE A 243 -9.27 -24.65 22.27
C ILE A 243 -9.30 -24.67 20.76
N GLY A 244 -10.20 -23.89 20.16
CA GLY A 244 -10.24 -23.66 18.73
C GLY A 244 -9.27 -22.55 18.33
N TYR A 245 -8.64 -22.68 17.16
CA TYR A 245 -7.81 -21.64 16.56
C TYR A 245 -8.01 -21.55 15.04
N VAL A 246 -7.77 -20.36 14.50
CA VAL A 246 -7.81 -20.04 13.07
C VAL A 246 -6.57 -19.23 12.74
N PHE A 247 -5.94 -19.53 11.60
CA PHE A 247 -4.90 -18.69 11.00
C PHE A 247 -5.46 -18.03 9.74
N SER A 248 -5.29 -16.72 9.61
CA SER A 248 -5.63 -15.94 8.41
C SER A 248 -4.40 -15.19 7.92
N PHE A 249 -4.32 -14.87 6.63
CA PHE A 249 -3.22 -14.10 6.05
C PHE A 249 -3.70 -12.97 5.14
N ALA A 250 -3.14 -11.78 5.32
CA ALA A 250 -3.45 -10.58 4.55
C ALA A 250 -2.18 -9.96 3.94
N PRO A 251 -2.01 -9.98 2.60
CA PRO A 251 -0.89 -9.31 1.93
C PRO A 251 -0.83 -7.80 2.23
N ASN A 252 0.35 -7.30 2.59
CA ASN A 252 0.55 -5.88 2.87
C ASN A 252 2.02 -5.45 2.68
N GLU A 253 2.30 -4.69 1.63
CA GLU A 253 3.63 -4.12 1.33
C GLU A 253 4.09 -3.07 2.36
N ASN A 254 3.16 -2.46 3.10
CA ASN A 254 3.43 -1.49 4.16
C ASN A 254 2.91 -2.00 5.52
N CYS A 255 3.20 -3.25 5.88
CA CYS A 255 3.16 -3.68 7.28
C CYS A 255 4.52 -3.49 7.95
N GLU A 256 4.47 -3.34 9.27
CA GLU A 256 5.49 -3.74 10.24
C GLU A 256 6.00 -5.15 9.94
N ILE A 257 7.24 -5.44 10.34
CA ILE A 257 7.84 -6.79 10.35
C ILE A 257 8.44 -7.06 11.72
N GLU A 258 8.18 -8.26 12.23
CA GLU A 258 8.64 -8.69 13.55
C GLU A 258 9.95 -9.49 13.46
N PRO A 259 10.81 -9.47 14.51
CA PRO A 259 10.69 -8.72 15.75
C PRO A 259 11.30 -7.31 15.64
N ASN A 260 10.52 -6.23 15.80
CA ASN A 260 11.06 -4.85 15.77
C ASN A 260 11.44 -4.28 17.16
N ASP A 261 11.55 -5.15 18.18
CA ASP A 261 11.88 -4.88 19.60
C ASP A 261 13.11 -4.00 19.91
N THR A 262 13.99 -3.72 18.93
CA THR A 262 15.27 -3.05 19.17
C THR A 262 15.69 -2.12 18.03
N MET A 263 16.55 -1.13 18.30
CA MET A 263 17.24 -0.36 17.25
C MET A 263 18.00 -1.21 16.22
N GLY A 264 18.43 -2.43 16.60
CA GLY A 264 19.14 -3.35 15.70
C GLY A 264 18.24 -4.13 14.77
N THR A 265 16.95 -4.25 15.10
CA THR A 265 15.90 -4.94 14.33
C THR A 265 14.79 -4.00 13.88
N ALA A 266 14.95 -2.69 14.11
CA ALA A 266 13.99 -1.64 13.78
C ALA A 266 13.59 -1.65 12.30
N ASP A 267 12.29 -1.55 12.04
CA ASP A 267 11.74 -1.64 10.70
C ASP A 267 11.95 -0.33 9.91
N TRP A 268 12.00 -0.40 8.57
CA TRP A 268 12.47 0.69 7.70
C TRP A 268 11.36 1.26 6.80
N PRO A 269 10.48 2.13 7.34
CA PRO A 269 9.39 2.75 6.61
C PRO A 269 9.89 3.79 5.59
N GLY A 270 9.37 3.71 4.36
CA GLY A 270 9.62 4.72 3.34
C GLY A 270 8.98 6.08 3.70
N MET A 271 9.77 7.16 3.61
CA MET A 271 9.32 8.55 3.77
C MET A 271 8.07 8.85 2.92
N GLY A 272 7.07 9.52 3.50
CA GLY A 272 5.82 9.90 2.81
C GLY A 272 4.78 8.79 2.68
N LYS A 273 4.98 7.64 3.35
CA LYS A 273 4.00 6.55 3.44
C LYS A 273 3.45 6.41 4.87
N MET A 274 2.31 5.72 4.99
CA MET A 274 1.88 5.11 6.25
C MET A 274 2.18 3.60 6.20
N TYR A 275 2.71 3.06 7.30
CA TYR A 275 2.87 1.63 7.57
C TYR A 275 1.90 1.21 8.67
N THR A 276 1.48 -0.05 8.68
CA THR A 276 0.56 -0.64 9.67
C THR A 276 1.33 -1.49 10.66
N GLY A 277 1.20 -1.22 11.97
CA GLY A 277 1.77 -2.04 13.04
C GLY A 277 0.74 -2.48 14.09
N TYR A 278 1.15 -3.26 15.10
CA TYR A 278 0.26 -4.01 16.01
C TYR A 278 0.56 -3.95 17.52
N LEU A 279 1.37 -2.99 17.99
CA LEU A 279 1.68 -2.65 19.40
C LEU A 279 0.68 -3.20 20.45
N GLY A 280 1.09 -4.19 21.23
CA GLY A 280 0.44 -4.60 22.48
C GLY A 280 0.46 -6.10 22.77
N ASN A 281 0.93 -6.47 23.95
CA ASN A 281 1.04 -7.88 24.36
C ASN A 281 0.38 -8.10 25.74
N GLU A 282 -0.48 -9.12 25.85
CA GLU A 282 -1.49 -9.19 26.92
C GLU A 282 -0.99 -9.84 28.23
N GLY A 283 0.21 -9.41 28.65
CA GLY A 283 0.86 -9.80 29.91
C GLY A 283 2.16 -9.04 30.19
N SER A 284 2.71 -8.36 29.19
CA SER A 284 3.98 -7.63 29.20
C SER A 284 3.78 -6.16 28.81
N ARG A 285 4.85 -5.51 28.33
CA ARG A 285 4.79 -4.38 27.39
C ARG A 285 5.41 -4.85 26.06
N ASP A 286 5.00 -4.25 24.96
CA ASP A 286 5.69 -4.27 23.65
C ASP A 286 6.51 -3.00 23.44
N THR A 287 7.47 -3.03 22.51
CA THR A 287 8.35 -1.89 22.21
C THR A 287 8.83 -1.84 20.75
N ASP A 288 8.04 -1.20 19.90
CA ASP A 288 8.27 -1.18 18.45
C ASP A 288 9.27 -0.06 18.05
N TYR A 289 10.36 -0.41 17.35
CA TYR A 289 11.30 0.57 16.79
C TYR A 289 11.15 0.75 15.28
N TRP A 290 11.07 2.02 14.85
CA TRP A 290 10.95 2.43 13.46
C TRP A 290 12.12 3.32 13.05
N ALA A 291 12.92 2.88 12.08
CA ALA A 291 14.13 3.55 11.62
C ALA A 291 13.87 4.43 10.38
N PHE A 292 13.99 5.74 10.56
CA PHE A 292 13.83 6.72 9.49
C PHE A 292 15.18 7.36 9.12
N TYR A 293 15.45 7.54 7.83
CA TYR A 293 16.58 8.34 7.37
C TYR A 293 16.15 9.81 7.16
N CYS A 294 16.75 10.72 7.92
CA CYS A 294 16.53 12.17 7.81
C CYS A 294 17.72 12.84 7.14
N GLU A 295 17.45 13.91 6.38
CA GLU A 295 18.44 14.91 6.01
C GLU A 295 18.52 16.00 7.09
N GLY A 296 19.72 16.49 7.38
CA GLY A 296 19.95 17.53 8.37
C GLY A 296 19.44 18.91 7.94
N ASP A 297 19.23 19.78 8.92
CA ASP A 297 18.67 21.13 8.77
C ASP A 297 17.26 21.13 8.14
N LYS A 298 16.45 20.14 8.50
CA LYS A 298 15.05 19.99 8.04
C LYS A 298 14.07 19.70 9.16
N GLU A 299 12.83 20.09 8.91
CA GLU A 299 11.66 19.79 9.73
C GLU A 299 10.85 18.66 9.09
N TYR A 300 10.50 17.68 9.92
CA TYR A 300 9.71 16.50 9.61
C TYR A 300 8.51 16.44 10.54
N VAL A 301 7.44 15.76 10.12
CA VAL A 301 6.29 15.45 10.98
C VAL A 301 6.10 13.94 10.97
N VAL A 302 6.15 13.34 12.16
CA VAL A 302 5.65 11.98 12.38
C VAL A 302 4.17 12.06 12.68
N TYR A 303 3.45 11.10 12.11
CA TYR A 303 2.07 10.82 12.44
C TYR A 303 1.93 9.40 12.99
N ILE A 304 1.19 9.27 14.08
CA ILE A 304 0.73 8.00 14.64
C ILE A 304 -0.79 8.07 14.69
N ASP A 305 -1.39 7.19 13.90
CA ASP A 305 -2.82 6.97 13.73
C ASP A 305 -3.20 5.64 14.39
N ASN A 306 -4.45 5.47 14.80
CA ASN A 306 -4.96 4.19 15.29
C ASN A 306 -6.41 4.06 14.86
N TYR A 307 -6.82 2.82 14.57
CA TYR A 307 -8.20 2.51 14.22
C TYR A 307 -9.12 2.50 15.48
N GLY A 308 -8.87 3.39 16.45
CA GLY A 308 -9.48 3.42 17.78
C GLY A 308 -8.82 4.40 18.77
N ASP A 309 -9.05 4.21 20.07
CA ASP A 309 -8.58 5.09 21.16
C ASP A 309 -7.04 5.01 21.40
N LEU A 310 -6.24 5.70 20.58
CA LEU A 310 -4.76 5.85 20.70
C LEU A 310 -4.25 5.84 22.16
N ARG A 311 -4.80 6.72 23.01
CA ARG A 311 -4.34 6.97 24.39
C ARG A 311 -4.59 5.83 25.37
N LYS A 312 -5.36 4.80 25.02
CA LYS A 312 -5.51 3.63 25.89
C LYS A 312 -4.27 2.75 25.88
N ASN A 313 -3.54 2.72 24.75
CA ASN A 313 -2.66 1.59 24.45
C ASN A 313 -1.17 1.99 24.25
N ILE A 314 -0.86 3.22 23.81
CA ILE A 314 0.54 3.74 23.81
C ILE A 314 0.90 4.30 25.20
N ASN A 315 2.01 3.85 25.79
CA ASN A 315 2.59 4.38 27.04
C ASN A 315 3.50 5.59 26.78
N SER A 316 4.38 5.46 25.79
CA SER A 316 5.40 6.44 25.43
C SER A 316 5.63 6.39 23.93
N ALA A 317 6.02 7.53 23.36
CA ALA A 317 6.74 7.60 22.10
C ALA A 317 8.02 8.40 22.38
N THR A 318 9.17 7.90 21.89
CA THR A 318 10.48 8.54 22.08
C THR A 318 11.20 8.58 20.75
N LEU A 319 11.80 9.73 20.39
CA LEU A 319 12.72 9.79 19.27
C LEU A 319 14.15 9.64 19.78
N GLU A 320 14.91 8.73 19.21
CA GLU A 320 16.28 8.40 19.62
C GLU A 320 17.20 8.38 18.39
N THR A 321 18.49 8.67 18.56
CA THR A 321 19.50 8.58 17.48
C THR A 321 20.64 7.66 17.88
N SER A 322 21.37 7.15 16.88
CA SER A 322 22.46 6.16 17.08
C SER A 322 23.63 6.63 17.98
N ASP A 323 23.70 7.93 18.35
CA ASP A 323 24.67 8.47 19.31
C ASP A 323 24.15 8.57 20.76
N GLY A 324 22.88 8.23 21.00
CA GLY A 324 22.21 8.31 22.29
C GLY A 324 21.52 9.65 22.58
N THR A 325 21.44 10.58 21.62
CA THR A 325 20.58 11.77 21.75
C THR A 325 19.12 11.35 21.61
N TYR A 326 18.27 11.77 22.56
CA TYR A 326 16.85 11.42 22.60
C TYR A 326 15.96 12.65 22.89
N TRP A 327 14.70 12.55 22.46
CA TRP A 327 13.64 13.54 22.67
C TRP A 327 12.35 12.83 23.09
N ASP A 328 11.86 13.15 24.29
CA ASP A 328 10.54 12.75 24.76
C ASP A 328 9.45 13.52 23.99
N ILE A 329 8.42 12.84 23.51
CA ILE A 329 7.32 13.45 22.76
C ILE A 329 6.25 13.93 23.77
N GLU A 330 6.46 15.13 24.33
CA GLU A 330 5.86 15.58 25.60
C GLU A 330 4.32 15.74 25.66
N GLU A 331 3.58 15.83 24.54
CA GLU A 331 2.12 16.04 24.56
C GLU A 331 1.29 14.95 23.84
N ILE A 332 0.99 13.87 24.58
CA ILE A 332 -0.14 12.97 24.27
C ILE A 332 -1.42 13.52 24.96
N ASP A 333 -1.72 14.81 24.79
CA ASP A 333 -2.85 15.50 25.46
C ASP A 333 -4.22 14.94 25.01
N ASP A 334 -5.18 14.86 25.95
CA ASP A 334 -6.41 14.03 25.91
C ASP A 334 -7.46 14.41 24.84
N GLY A 335 -7.18 15.40 23.97
CA GLY A 335 -8.18 16.05 23.12
C GLY A 335 -8.24 15.68 21.63
N TYR A 336 -7.29 14.90 21.07
CA TYR A 336 -7.15 14.71 19.61
C TYR A 336 -7.35 13.25 19.14
N GLU A 337 -7.82 13.09 17.90
CA GLU A 337 -8.08 11.78 17.26
C GLU A 337 -6.83 11.17 16.61
N ASP A 338 -5.90 11.99 16.12
CA ASP A 338 -4.55 11.62 15.65
C ASP A 338 -3.47 12.07 16.65
N LEU A 339 -2.30 11.41 16.65
CA LEU A 339 -1.06 11.99 17.16
C LEU A 339 -0.19 12.49 16.00
N ALA A 340 0.30 13.72 16.12
CA ALA A 340 1.14 14.38 15.13
C ALA A 340 2.16 15.27 15.86
N PHE A 341 3.45 15.09 15.59
CA PHE A 341 4.51 15.87 16.23
C PHE A 341 5.64 16.22 15.26
N GLY A 342 6.15 17.44 15.40
CA GLY A 342 7.28 17.94 14.62
C GLY A 342 8.60 17.43 15.16
N ILE A 343 9.51 17.07 14.25
CA ILE A 343 10.89 16.68 14.49
C ILE A 343 11.77 17.62 13.67
N TYR A 344 12.65 18.37 14.32
CA TYR A 344 13.77 19.00 13.64
C TYR A 344 14.95 18.02 13.64
N ALA A 345 15.50 17.74 12.46
CA ALA A 345 16.68 16.90 12.29
C ALA A 345 17.95 17.79 12.23
N PRO A 346 18.70 17.99 13.33
CA PRO A 346 19.92 18.81 13.33
C PRO A 346 21.09 18.21 12.53
N TYR A 347 21.00 16.96 12.07
CA TYR A 347 22.03 16.31 11.27
C TYR A 347 21.44 15.21 10.36
N THR A 348 22.08 14.97 9.21
CA THR A 348 21.73 13.86 8.32
C THR A 348 22.09 12.54 9.00
N GLY A 349 21.13 11.62 9.15
CA GLY A 349 21.35 10.38 9.89
C GLY A 349 20.09 9.52 10.05
N ILE A 350 20.23 8.46 10.84
CA ILE A 350 19.14 7.55 11.19
C ILE A 350 18.54 8.00 12.52
N TYR A 351 17.23 8.20 12.52
CA TYR A 351 16.41 8.51 13.67
C TYR A 351 15.48 7.33 13.94
N TYR A 352 15.54 6.80 15.16
CA TYR A 352 14.74 5.69 15.64
C TYR A 352 13.56 6.24 16.43
N LEU A 353 12.34 6.00 15.95
CA LEU A 353 11.14 6.25 16.73
C LEU A 353 10.77 4.97 17.48
N LYS A 354 10.88 5.03 18.80
CA LYS A 354 10.51 3.97 19.72
C LYS A 354 9.09 4.22 20.23
N LEU A 355 8.19 3.27 20.01
CA LEU A 355 6.87 3.22 20.64
C LEU A 355 6.92 2.23 21.80
N GLU A 356 6.26 2.51 22.92
CA GLU A 356 6.13 1.56 24.04
C GLU A 356 4.66 1.34 24.38
N SER A 357 4.24 0.09 24.58
CA SER A 357 2.86 -0.22 24.93
C SER A 357 2.57 0.06 26.40
N LYS A 358 1.29 0.30 26.73
CA LYS A 358 0.82 0.17 28.12
C LYS A 358 0.82 -1.31 28.51
N TYR A 359 1.04 -1.57 29.80
CA TYR A 359 1.20 -2.92 30.33
C TYR A 359 -0.12 -3.71 30.27
N ASN A 360 -0.07 -4.96 29.79
CA ASN A 360 -1.22 -5.86 29.68
C ASN A 360 -2.37 -5.26 28.83
N ILE A 361 -2.07 -4.88 27.58
CA ILE A 361 -3.08 -4.53 26.57
C ILE A 361 -3.21 -5.65 25.53
N CYS A 362 -4.26 -5.58 24.70
CA CYS A 362 -4.36 -6.42 23.51
C CYS A 362 -3.44 -5.85 22.41
N PRO A 363 -2.96 -6.67 21.45
CA PRO A 363 -2.37 -6.17 20.21
C PRO A 363 -3.30 -5.17 19.55
N THR A 364 -2.80 -3.99 19.22
CA THR A 364 -3.63 -2.88 18.78
C THR A 364 -3.12 -2.32 17.47
N LYS A 365 -3.87 -2.59 16.40
CA LYS A 365 -3.56 -2.08 15.06
C LYS A 365 -3.43 -0.54 15.07
N TYR A 366 -2.25 -0.06 14.75
CA TYR A 366 -1.95 1.36 14.52
C TYR A 366 -1.43 1.58 13.10
N ALA A 367 -1.27 2.84 12.72
CA ALA A 367 -0.52 3.20 11.52
C ALA A 367 0.44 4.35 11.79
N ILE A 368 1.66 4.25 11.24
CA ILE A 368 2.77 5.17 11.51
C ILE A 368 3.38 5.66 10.21
N GLY A 369 3.87 6.89 10.18
CA GLY A 369 4.55 7.43 9.00
C GLY A 369 5.23 8.75 9.28
N MET A 370 6.30 9.04 8.54
CA MET A 370 7.02 10.32 8.63
C MET A 370 7.07 11.01 7.26
N TYR A 371 6.90 12.32 7.31
CA TYR A 371 6.81 13.21 6.15
C TYR A 371 7.75 14.39 6.42
N GLN A 372 8.43 14.91 5.39
CA GLN A 372 9.07 16.22 5.49
C GLN A 372 7.97 17.29 5.54
N GLU A 373 8.11 18.38 6.31
CA GLU A 373 6.97 19.30 6.58
C GLU A 373 6.41 19.99 5.31
N ASP A 374 7.19 20.06 4.23
CA ASP A 374 6.75 20.54 2.92
C ASP A 374 5.95 19.50 2.07
N GLN A 375 5.76 18.28 2.58
CA GLN A 375 4.94 17.22 1.99
C GLN A 375 3.55 17.17 2.68
N GLU A 376 2.45 17.30 1.92
CA GLU A 376 1.11 17.11 2.50
C GLU A 376 0.89 15.62 2.90
N ARG A 377 0.53 15.35 4.16
CA ARG A 377 0.14 14.00 4.64
C ARG A 377 -1.03 13.46 3.81
N LYS A 378 -0.79 12.36 3.10
CA LYS A 378 -1.78 11.66 2.27
C LYS A 378 -2.13 10.32 2.91
N TYR A 379 -3.39 10.16 3.30
CA TYR A 379 -3.95 8.91 3.81
C TYR A 379 -4.52 8.09 2.64
N PRO A 380 -4.67 6.76 2.77
CA PRO A 380 -5.55 5.98 1.88
C PRO A 380 -6.93 6.62 1.77
N LEU A 381 -7.41 6.86 0.55
CA LEU A 381 -8.68 7.57 0.31
C LEU A 381 -9.91 6.67 0.48
N TYR A 382 -9.70 5.37 0.36
CA TYR A 382 -10.69 4.31 0.32
C TYR A 382 -10.04 2.99 0.75
N ASP A 383 -10.79 2.09 1.37
CA ASP A 383 -10.23 0.87 2.01
C ASP A 383 -9.60 -0.10 0.99
N ASP A 384 -10.08 -0.10 -0.26
CA ASP A 384 -9.52 -0.86 -1.40
C ASP A 384 -8.52 -0.05 -2.27
N MET A 385 -7.99 1.05 -1.73
CA MET A 385 -6.88 1.83 -2.30
C MET A 385 -5.86 2.21 -1.22
N PRO A 386 -5.04 1.25 -0.75
CA PRO A 386 -4.02 1.48 0.27
C PRO A 386 -2.83 2.33 -0.23
N GLU A 387 -2.73 2.60 -1.54
CA GLU A 387 -1.75 3.56 -2.05
C GLU A 387 -1.99 4.98 -1.49
N THR A 388 -0.93 5.70 -1.14
CA THR A 388 -0.97 7.13 -0.71
C THR A 388 -0.39 8.09 -1.75
N SER A 389 0.10 7.57 -2.87
CA SER A 389 0.83 8.34 -3.88
C SER A 389 0.81 7.65 -5.25
N GLY A 390 1.13 8.41 -6.30
CA GLY A 390 1.26 7.90 -7.67
C GLY A 390 -0.07 7.85 -8.44
N TRP A 391 0.01 7.53 -9.73
CA TRP A 391 -1.04 7.93 -10.69
C TRP A 391 -2.46 7.40 -10.39
N ARG A 392 -2.60 6.27 -9.69
CA ARG A 392 -3.91 5.73 -9.25
C ARG A 392 -4.48 6.62 -8.15
N TYR A 393 -3.69 6.85 -7.10
CA TYR A 393 -4.01 7.75 -6.00
C TYR A 393 -4.29 9.17 -6.48
N ASP A 394 -3.34 9.82 -7.16
CA ASP A 394 -3.45 11.23 -7.57
C ASP A 394 -4.68 11.50 -8.45
N ALA A 395 -5.04 10.51 -9.29
CA ALA A 395 -6.23 10.57 -10.12
C ALA A 395 -7.53 10.46 -9.33
N VAL A 396 -7.58 9.55 -8.35
CA VAL A 396 -8.76 9.31 -7.51
C VAL A 396 -8.95 10.43 -6.49
N GLU A 397 -7.85 10.93 -5.89
CA GLU A 397 -7.81 12.13 -5.06
C GLU A 397 -8.46 13.31 -5.79
N PHE A 398 -7.99 13.61 -7.01
CA PHE A 398 -8.49 14.72 -7.82
C PHE A 398 -10.00 14.62 -8.10
N VAL A 399 -10.48 13.48 -8.60
CA VAL A 399 -11.92 13.35 -8.93
C VAL A 399 -12.82 13.25 -7.70
N THR A 400 -12.28 12.89 -6.54
CA THR A 400 -12.99 12.85 -5.26
C THR A 400 -13.09 14.26 -4.68
N TYR A 401 -11.97 15.01 -4.66
CA TYR A 401 -11.90 16.38 -4.18
C TYR A 401 -12.78 17.34 -5.00
N GLU A 402 -12.75 17.22 -6.34
CA GLU A 402 -13.63 17.97 -7.25
C GLU A 402 -15.11 17.50 -7.20
N GLY A 403 -15.44 16.46 -6.43
CA GLY A 403 -16.81 15.92 -6.31
C GLY A 403 -17.35 15.23 -7.57
N ILE A 404 -16.46 14.87 -8.50
CA ILE A 404 -16.80 14.30 -9.81
C ILE A 404 -17.11 12.80 -9.69
N MET A 405 -16.28 12.06 -8.95
CA MET A 405 -16.48 10.65 -8.62
C MET A 405 -16.59 10.49 -7.10
N ASN A 406 -17.24 9.39 -6.69
CA ASN A 406 -17.27 8.95 -5.30
C ASN A 406 -16.94 7.46 -5.29
N GLY A 407 -16.47 6.96 -4.16
CA GLY A 407 -16.53 5.54 -3.82
C GLY A 407 -17.96 4.99 -3.74
N ILE A 408 -18.06 3.69 -3.46
CA ILE A 408 -19.30 2.93 -3.41
C ILE A 408 -19.97 3.14 -2.05
N SER A 409 -21.13 3.81 -2.07
CA SER A 409 -21.84 4.27 -0.86
C SER A 409 -22.02 3.18 0.20
N GLY A 410 -21.49 3.42 1.40
CA GLY A 410 -21.65 2.53 2.55
C GLY A 410 -20.69 1.33 2.60
N THR A 411 -19.59 1.36 1.83
CA THR A 411 -18.63 0.23 1.76
C THR A 411 -17.17 0.59 2.02
N GLY A 412 -16.84 1.88 2.23
CA GLY A 412 -15.45 2.36 2.36
C GLY A 412 -14.61 2.33 1.07
N ASN A 413 -15.07 1.61 0.03
CA ASN A 413 -14.30 1.30 -1.17
C ASN A 413 -14.50 2.27 -2.34
N PHE A 414 -13.46 2.45 -3.17
CA PHE A 414 -13.55 3.08 -4.48
C PHE A 414 -13.94 2.10 -5.59
N ALA A 415 -13.65 0.80 -5.45
CA ALA A 415 -13.68 -0.19 -6.54
C ALA A 415 -12.88 0.27 -7.78
N PRO A 416 -11.56 0.50 -7.67
CA PRO A 416 -10.75 1.14 -8.72
C PRO A 416 -10.77 0.38 -10.05
N ASP A 417 -10.57 -0.93 -10.02
CA ASP A 417 -10.43 -1.75 -11.22
C ASP A 417 -11.77 -2.33 -11.73
N ALA A 418 -12.87 -2.05 -11.03
CA ALA A 418 -14.20 -2.39 -11.51
C ALA A 418 -14.58 -1.59 -12.78
N PRO A 419 -15.27 -2.22 -13.75
CA PRO A 419 -15.65 -1.55 -14.99
C PRO A 419 -16.73 -0.49 -14.75
N LEU A 420 -16.67 0.61 -15.50
CA LEU A 420 -17.55 1.76 -15.32
C LEU A 420 -18.73 1.73 -16.31
N THR A 421 -19.96 1.88 -15.82
CA THR A 421 -21.16 1.84 -16.68
C THR A 421 -21.45 3.16 -17.39
N ARG A 422 -22.16 3.12 -18.51
CA ARG A 422 -22.61 4.32 -19.24
C ARG A 422 -23.44 5.27 -18.36
N ALA A 423 -24.23 4.76 -17.42
CA ALA A 423 -24.99 5.58 -16.46
C ALA A 423 -24.09 6.28 -15.42
N MET A 424 -23.02 5.61 -14.97
CA MET A 424 -21.98 6.24 -14.14
C MET A 424 -21.26 7.35 -14.94
N PHE A 425 -20.90 7.11 -16.20
CA PHE A 425 -20.20 8.11 -17.01
C PHE A 425 -21.07 9.35 -17.30
N ALA A 426 -22.37 9.17 -17.55
CA ALA A 426 -23.30 10.29 -17.65
C ALA A 426 -23.32 11.14 -16.37
N THR A 427 -23.25 10.49 -15.20
CA THR A 427 -23.22 11.12 -13.87
C THR A 427 -21.92 11.90 -13.64
N ILE A 428 -20.78 11.36 -14.07
CA ILE A 428 -19.46 12.03 -14.05
C ILE A 428 -19.50 13.33 -14.86
N ILE A 429 -19.89 13.26 -16.15
CA ILE A 429 -19.93 14.43 -17.03
C ILE A 429 -20.93 15.49 -16.51
N TYR A 430 -22.04 15.08 -15.89
CA TYR A 430 -22.99 16.00 -15.26
C TYR A 430 -22.42 16.69 -14.00
N ARG A 431 -21.56 16.02 -13.23
CA ARG A 431 -20.88 16.61 -12.06
C ARG A 431 -19.73 17.54 -12.45
N MET A 432 -18.98 17.23 -13.51
CA MET A 432 -17.97 18.13 -14.08
C MET A 432 -18.54 19.50 -14.50
N GLU A 433 -19.83 19.57 -14.81
CA GLU A 433 -20.55 20.83 -15.10
C GLU A 433 -21.18 21.49 -13.84
N GLY A 434 -20.90 20.99 -12.63
CA GLY A 434 -21.48 21.51 -11.39
C GLY A 434 -22.94 21.09 -11.15
N GLN A 435 -23.34 19.91 -11.64
CA GLN A 435 -24.69 19.33 -11.47
C GLN A 435 -25.86 20.25 -11.89
N PRO A 436 -25.80 20.89 -13.08
CA PRO A 436 -26.69 21.96 -13.50
C PRO A 436 -28.16 21.54 -13.57
N THR A 437 -29.08 22.41 -13.15
CA THR A 437 -30.51 22.13 -12.99
C THR A 437 -31.13 21.42 -14.21
N ALA A 438 -31.48 20.15 -14.02
CA ALA A 438 -32.06 19.29 -15.05
C ALA A 438 -33.33 18.58 -14.58
N SER A 439 -34.30 18.47 -15.49
CA SER A 439 -35.51 17.65 -15.31
C SER A 439 -35.32 16.28 -15.93
N TYR A 440 -35.96 15.27 -15.33
CA TYR A 440 -36.10 13.95 -15.96
C TYR A 440 -36.96 14.07 -17.24
N SER A 441 -36.48 13.49 -18.34
CA SER A 441 -37.07 13.65 -19.67
C SER A 441 -37.95 12.48 -20.13
N GLY A 442 -37.87 11.31 -19.50
CA GLY A 442 -38.55 10.09 -19.98
C GLY A 442 -38.11 9.60 -21.36
N ARG A 443 -36.97 10.09 -21.89
CA ARG A 443 -36.54 9.85 -23.29
C ARG A 443 -36.14 8.40 -23.59
N PHE A 444 -35.68 7.65 -22.59
CA PHE A 444 -35.12 6.30 -22.75
C PHE A 444 -35.89 5.32 -21.84
N PRO A 445 -36.44 4.21 -22.37
CA PRO A 445 -37.23 3.26 -21.57
C PRO A 445 -36.49 2.58 -20.42
N ASP A 446 -35.16 2.41 -20.53
CA ASP A 446 -34.28 1.81 -19.53
C ASP A 446 -33.75 2.80 -18.48
N VAL A 447 -34.30 4.02 -18.43
CA VAL A 447 -33.95 5.06 -17.46
C VAL A 447 -35.18 5.38 -16.60
N PRO A 448 -35.39 4.70 -15.46
CA PRO A 448 -36.48 5.03 -14.54
C PRO A 448 -36.38 6.47 -14.02
N ASN A 449 -37.50 7.05 -13.58
CA ASN A 449 -37.45 8.30 -12.81
C ASN A 449 -36.89 8.04 -11.40
N GLY A 450 -36.26 9.06 -10.79
CA GLY A 450 -35.81 9.02 -9.39
C GLY A 450 -34.41 8.46 -9.13
N ASN A 451 -33.82 7.68 -10.05
CA ASN A 451 -32.45 7.19 -9.90
C ASN A 451 -31.42 8.32 -10.02
N TYR A 452 -30.24 8.13 -9.41
CA TYR A 452 -29.16 9.12 -9.41
C TYR A 452 -28.73 9.54 -10.83
N PHE A 453 -28.76 8.60 -11.78
CA PHE A 453 -28.39 8.81 -13.17
C PHE A 453 -29.49 9.44 -14.05
N SER A 454 -30.75 9.49 -13.60
CA SER A 454 -31.88 9.86 -14.47
C SER A 454 -31.83 11.30 -14.95
N LYS A 455 -31.40 12.24 -14.08
CA LYS A 455 -31.15 13.64 -14.45
C LYS A 455 -29.86 13.79 -15.29
N PRO A 456 -28.70 13.23 -14.89
CA PRO A 456 -27.50 13.20 -15.72
C PRO A 456 -27.71 12.70 -17.15
N ILE A 457 -28.44 11.59 -17.34
CA ILE A 457 -28.73 11.04 -18.67
C ILE A 457 -29.65 11.98 -19.47
N SER A 458 -30.72 12.50 -18.85
CA SER A 458 -31.59 13.49 -19.50
C SER A 458 -30.82 14.74 -19.95
N TRP A 459 -29.89 15.23 -19.13
CA TRP A 459 -29.07 16.42 -19.40
C TRP A 459 -28.01 16.18 -20.49
N THR A 460 -27.21 15.11 -20.36
CA THR A 460 -26.16 14.76 -21.34
C THR A 460 -26.75 14.47 -22.72
N ALA A 461 -27.90 13.79 -22.78
CA ALA A 461 -28.60 13.49 -24.03
C ALA A 461 -29.34 14.70 -24.65
N ALA A 462 -29.78 15.67 -23.84
CA ALA A 462 -30.34 16.93 -24.36
C ALA A 462 -29.27 17.82 -25.03
N ARG A 463 -28.00 17.67 -24.63
CA ARG A 463 -26.85 18.42 -25.16
C ARG A 463 -26.04 17.66 -26.21
N GLY A 464 -26.46 16.44 -26.58
CA GLY A 464 -25.78 15.59 -27.56
C GLY A 464 -24.42 15.04 -27.11
N ILE A 465 -24.10 15.12 -25.82
CA ILE A 465 -22.82 14.68 -25.26
C ILE A 465 -22.78 13.15 -25.22
N MET A 466 -23.81 12.55 -24.63
CA MET A 466 -24.07 11.10 -24.70
C MET A 466 -25.32 10.84 -25.53
N VAL A 467 -25.36 9.68 -26.19
CA VAL A 467 -26.50 9.24 -27.00
C VAL A 467 -26.84 7.79 -26.67
N GLY A 468 -28.13 7.48 -26.65
CA GLY A 468 -28.62 6.10 -26.60
C GLY A 468 -28.52 5.40 -27.95
N HIS A 469 -28.80 4.10 -27.94
CA HIS A 469 -28.72 3.21 -29.09
C HIS A 469 -29.88 3.45 -30.05
N SER A 470 -29.59 3.85 -31.29
CA SER A 470 -30.59 4.26 -32.27
C SER A 470 -31.46 3.11 -32.82
N ASN A 471 -31.03 1.86 -32.64
CA ASN A 471 -31.74 0.65 -33.04
C ASN A 471 -32.73 0.13 -31.98
N THR A 472 -32.50 0.42 -30.69
CA THR A 472 -33.36 -0.06 -29.58
C THR A 472 -34.12 1.07 -28.87
N GLY A 473 -33.66 2.32 -28.99
CA GLY A 473 -34.18 3.46 -28.24
C GLY A 473 -33.76 3.50 -26.77
N LEU A 474 -32.91 2.57 -26.33
CA LEU A 474 -32.40 2.49 -24.95
C LEU A 474 -31.16 3.37 -24.77
N PHE A 475 -30.85 3.76 -23.53
CA PHE A 475 -29.59 4.41 -23.18
C PHE A 475 -28.43 3.41 -23.00
N GLY A 476 -28.73 2.20 -22.53
CA GLY A 476 -27.73 1.20 -22.14
C GLY A 476 -27.22 1.42 -20.72
N THR A 477 -28.12 1.69 -19.76
CA THR A 477 -27.75 2.14 -18.40
C THR A 477 -26.75 1.25 -17.65
N HIS A 478 -26.84 -0.06 -17.83
CA HIS A 478 -26.02 -1.06 -17.13
C HIS A 478 -24.87 -1.62 -17.99
N GLU A 479 -24.73 -1.17 -19.24
CA GLU A 479 -23.61 -1.57 -20.09
C GLU A 479 -22.34 -0.82 -19.66
N ASN A 480 -21.21 -1.53 -19.68
CA ASN A 480 -19.89 -0.94 -19.45
C ASN A 480 -19.52 0.00 -20.61
N ILE A 481 -18.79 1.08 -20.32
CA ILE A 481 -18.32 2.01 -21.36
C ILE A 481 -16.98 1.52 -21.94
N THR A 482 -16.93 1.40 -23.26
CA THR A 482 -15.66 1.15 -23.97
C THR A 482 -14.76 2.37 -23.89
N ARG A 483 -13.44 2.16 -23.95
CA ARG A 483 -12.46 3.27 -23.93
C ARG A 483 -12.62 4.20 -25.13
N GLU A 484 -13.02 3.70 -26.30
CA GLU A 484 -13.31 4.55 -27.47
C GLU A 484 -14.61 5.36 -27.33
N ASP A 485 -15.65 4.81 -26.69
CA ASP A 485 -16.89 5.56 -26.41
C ASP A 485 -16.66 6.64 -25.34
N LEU A 486 -15.90 6.34 -24.28
CA LEU A 486 -15.52 7.29 -23.23
C LEU A 486 -14.82 8.51 -23.85
N VAL A 487 -13.80 8.27 -24.68
CA VAL A 487 -13.08 9.32 -25.42
C VAL A 487 -13.98 10.07 -26.40
N THR A 488 -14.87 9.36 -27.11
CA THR A 488 -15.84 9.98 -28.03
C THR A 488 -16.82 10.90 -27.31
N VAL A 489 -17.29 10.53 -26.12
CA VAL A 489 -18.18 11.35 -25.29
C VAL A 489 -17.45 12.58 -24.75
N MET A 490 -16.19 12.47 -24.30
CA MET A 490 -15.38 13.64 -23.95
C MET A 490 -15.13 14.58 -25.13
N TYR A 491 -14.88 14.05 -26.34
CA TYR A 491 -14.71 14.86 -27.55
C TYR A 491 -15.98 15.63 -27.94
N ARG A 492 -17.16 15.12 -27.59
CA ARG A 492 -18.45 15.82 -27.70
C ARG A 492 -18.65 16.83 -26.57
N TYR A 493 -18.32 16.48 -25.33
CA TYR A 493 -18.38 17.41 -24.19
C TYR A 493 -17.50 18.65 -24.45
N ALA A 494 -16.25 18.45 -24.85
CA ALA A 494 -15.33 19.52 -25.26
C ALA A 494 -15.92 20.43 -26.36
N ALA A 495 -16.68 19.88 -27.30
CA ALA A 495 -17.40 20.65 -28.30
C ALA A 495 -18.47 21.58 -27.67
N THR A 496 -19.24 21.07 -26.70
CA THR A 496 -20.27 21.87 -25.99
C THR A 496 -19.69 22.97 -25.10
N LYS A 497 -18.40 22.89 -24.75
CA LYS A 497 -17.67 23.90 -23.98
C LYS A 497 -16.89 24.89 -24.86
N GLY A 498 -16.79 24.64 -26.16
CA GLY A 498 -15.96 25.43 -27.09
C GLY A 498 -14.45 25.17 -26.98
N TYR A 499 -14.03 24.11 -26.29
CA TYR A 499 -12.62 23.77 -26.10
C TYR A 499 -11.92 23.38 -27.43
N ASN A 500 -10.59 23.51 -27.47
CA ASN A 500 -9.83 23.25 -28.68
C ASN A 500 -9.81 21.75 -29.04
N ARG A 501 -10.20 21.45 -30.29
CA ARG A 501 -10.29 20.10 -30.85
C ARG A 501 -9.52 19.93 -32.16
N SER A 502 -8.70 20.91 -32.56
CA SER A 502 -7.90 20.84 -33.79
C SER A 502 -6.67 19.93 -33.65
N LYS A 503 -6.02 19.93 -32.48
CA LYS A 503 -4.80 19.13 -32.22
C LYS A 503 -5.12 17.64 -32.30
N LYS A 504 -4.46 16.95 -33.23
CA LYS A 504 -4.58 15.52 -33.54
C LYS A 504 -3.19 14.96 -33.85
N THR A 505 -3.03 13.66 -33.70
CA THR A 505 -1.80 12.93 -34.05
C THR A 505 -2.14 11.59 -34.68
N SER A 506 -1.18 10.92 -35.32
CA SER A 506 -1.43 9.56 -35.81
C SER A 506 -1.46 8.54 -34.67
N LEU A 507 -2.13 7.41 -34.90
CA LEU A 507 -2.28 6.33 -33.93
C LEU A 507 -1.31 5.17 -34.21
N ASP A 508 -0.52 5.22 -35.29
CA ASP A 508 0.27 4.10 -35.82
C ASP A 508 1.32 3.55 -34.86
N LYS A 509 1.65 4.29 -33.79
CA LYS A 509 2.50 3.81 -32.67
C LYS A 509 1.81 2.82 -31.72
N PHE A 510 0.52 2.56 -31.91
CA PHE A 510 -0.25 1.57 -31.14
C PHE A 510 -0.68 0.43 -32.07
N ALA A 511 -0.31 -0.81 -31.72
CA ALA A 511 -0.49 -1.97 -32.61
C ALA A 511 -1.98 -2.28 -32.93
N ASP A 512 -2.90 -1.82 -32.08
CA ASP A 512 -4.34 -1.99 -32.19
C ASP A 512 -5.07 -0.77 -32.80
N ALA A 513 -4.34 0.21 -33.35
CA ALA A 513 -4.93 1.40 -34.00
C ALA A 513 -5.88 1.09 -35.18
N SER A 514 -5.83 -0.14 -35.72
CA SER A 514 -6.78 -0.67 -36.70
C SER A 514 -8.17 -0.95 -36.10
N GLN A 515 -8.25 -1.31 -34.81
CA GLN A 515 -9.49 -1.66 -34.11
C GLN A 515 -10.36 -0.44 -33.72
N VAL A 516 -9.78 0.77 -33.74
CA VAL A 516 -10.47 2.02 -33.41
C VAL A 516 -11.57 2.30 -34.45
N SER A 517 -12.83 2.33 -34.00
CA SER A 517 -14.01 2.54 -34.84
C SER A 517 -13.94 3.84 -35.64
N GLY A 518 -14.50 3.83 -36.85
CA GLY A 518 -14.53 5.03 -37.71
C GLY A 518 -15.17 6.26 -37.05
N TYR A 519 -16.17 6.08 -36.18
CA TYR A 519 -16.79 7.17 -35.43
C TYR A 519 -15.95 7.72 -34.27
N ALA A 520 -15.03 6.90 -33.74
CA ALA A 520 -14.19 7.24 -32.58
C ALA A 520 -12.79 7.72 -33.00
N ARG A 521 -12.35 7.40 -34.23
CA ARG A 521 -11.00 7.65 -34.73
C ARG A 521 -10.54 9.10 -34.56
N GLU A 522 -11.38 10.07 -34.89
CA GLU A 522 -11.07 11.51 -34.73
C GLU A 522 -10.89 11.89 -33.24
N ALA A 523 -11.78 11.40 -32.37
CA ALA A 523 -11.73 11.63 -30.94
C ALA A 523 -10.49 10.99 -30.30
N MET A 524 -10.12 9.78 -30.74
CA MET A 524 -8.93 9.06 -30.27
C MET A 524 -7.64 9.77 -30.70
N GLN A 525 -7.55 10.22 -31.95
CA GLN A 525 -6.42 11.05 -32.44
C GLN A 525 -6.25 12.34 -31.65
N TRP A 526 -7.35 13.00 -31.28
CA TRP A 526 -7.33 14.18 -30.40
C TRP A 526 -6.92 13.84 -28.97
N ALA A 527 -7.45 12.76 -28.40
CA ALA A 527 -7.17 12.38 -27.01
C ALA A 527 -5.70 11.98 -26.80
N VAL A 528 -5.10 11.26 -27.75
CA VAL A 528 -3.67 10.94 -27.73
C VAL A 528 -2.83 12.20 -27.92
N ALA A 529 -3.19 13.09 -28.85
CA ALA A 529 -2.43 14.32 -29.11
C ALA A 529 -2.37 15.27 -27.91
N ASN A 530 -3.37 15.23 -27.02
CA ASN A 530 -3.44 16.03 -25.81
C ASN A 530 -3.09 15.23 -24.53
N GLY A 531 -2.57 14.00 -24.66
CA GLY A 531 -2.12 13.17 -23.53
C GLY A 531 -3.23 12.70 -22.58
N ILE A 532 -4.49 12.87 -22.97
CA ILE A 532 -5.68 12.49 -22.20
C ILE A 532 -5.74 10.96 -22.05
N ILE A 533 -5.51 10.25 -23.15
CA ILE A 533 -5.27 8.81 -23.19
C ILE A 533 -3.85 8.56 -23.69
N LYS A 534 -3.09 7.71 -22.99
CA LYS A 534 -1.67 7.41 -23.29
C LYS A 534 -1.46 5.98 -23.84
N GLY A 535 -2.52 5.19 -23.92
CA GLY A 535 -2.50 3.72 -24.04
C GLY A 535 -2.95 3.05 -22.73
N ARG A 536 -2.85 1.73 -22.63
CA ARG A 536 -2.70 1.02 -21.35
C ARG A 536 -1.21 0.92 -21.01
N SER A 537 -0.85 1.07 -19.73
CA SER A 537 0.55 0.97 -19.26
C SER A 537 1.21 -0.33 -19.71
N ASN A 538 2.47 -0.25 -20.13
CA ASN A 538 3.35 -1.38 -20.48
C ASN A 538 2.88 -2.31 -21.62
N THR A 539 1.73 -2.06 -22.27
CA THR A 539 1.22 -2.90 -23.39
C THR A 539 1.50 -2.33 -24.79
N GLY A 540 1.67 -1.01 -24.92
CA GLY A 540 1.71 -0.35 -26.24
C GLY A 540 0.38 -0.32 -26.99
N LEU A 541 -0.74 -0.65 -26.33
CA LEU A 541 -2.09 -0.69 -26.93
C LEU A 541 -2.96 0.49 -26.48
N LEU A 542 -3.89 0.92 -27.33
CA LEU A 542 -4.98 1.82 -26.93
C LEU A 542 -6.05 1.10 -26.11
N ASP A 543 -6.30 -0.16 -26.47
CA ASP A 543 -7.47 -0.96 -26.16
C ASP A 543 -8.78 -0.19 -26.38
N PRO A 544 -9.20 0.07 -27.63
CA PRO A 544 -10.41 0.85 -27.92
C PRO A 544 -11.69 0.12 -27.56
N LYS A 545 -11.67 -1.22 -27.57
CA LYS A 545 -12.86 -2.08 -27.38
C LYS A 545 -13.06 -2.55 -25.94
N GLY A 546 -11.99 -2.66 -25.16
CA GLY A 546 -12.07 -2.99 -23.75
C GLY A 546 -12.78 -1.92 -22.93
N ASN A 547 -13.33 -2.37 -21.81
CA ASN A 547 -14.01 -1.52 -20.85
C ASN A 547 -13.00 -0.60 -20.14
N ALA A 548 -13.43 0.63 -19.85
CA ALA A 548 -12.69 1.50 -18.92
C ALA A 548 -13.02 1.13 -17.47
N THR A 549 -11.99 1.02 -16.63
CA THR A 549 -12.18 0.87 -15.18
C THR A 549 -12.48 2.23 -14.53
N ARG A 550 -12.87 2.23 -13.25
CA ARG A 550 -13.13 3.46 -12.49
C ARG A 550 -11.85 4.29 -12.29
N VAL A 551 -10.71 3.67 -11.97
CA VAL A 551 -9.42 4.37 -11.81
C VAL A 551 -8.84 4.86 -13.14
N GLU A 552 -9.00 4.08 -14.23
CA GLU A 552 -8.63 4.57 -15.57
C GLU A 552 -9.50 5.77 -15.99
N THR A 553 -10.79 5.72 -15.68
CA THR A 553 -11.69 6.85 -15.94
C THR A 553 -11.28 8.08 -15.13
N ALA A 554 -10.97 7.92 -13.84
CA ALA A 554 -10.48 9.01 -12.99
C ALA A 554 -9.24 9.68 -13.59
N ALA A 555 -8.24 8.89 -13.99
CA ALA A 555 -7.00 9.41 -14.57
C ALA A 555 -7.20 10.06 -15.95
N ILE A 556 -8.17 9.58 -16.74
CA ILE A 556 -8.56 10.20 -18.01
C ILE A 556 -9.28 11.54 -17.77
N ILE A 557 -10.18 11.63 -16.78
CA ILE A 557 -10.88 12.87 -16.41
C ILE A 557 -9.91 13.91 -15.84
N GLN A 558 -9.00 13.51 -14.95
CA GLN A 558 -7.92 14.36 -14.43
C GLN A 558 -7.12 14.99 -15.58
N ARG A 559 -6.57 14.16 -16.49
CA ARG A 559 -5.78 14.65 -17.65
C ARG A 559 -6.60 15.50 -18.62
N PHE A 560 -7.89 15.21 -18.80
CA PHE A 560 -8.78 16.10 -19.56
C PHE A 560 -8.93 17.47 -18.88
N MET A 561 -9.14 17.50 -17.55
CA MET A 561 -9.29 18.75 -16.81
C MET A 561 -8.00 19.54 -16.62
N SER A 562 -6.82 18.90 -16.64
CA SER A 562 -5.51 19.58 -16.61
C SER A 562 -5.03 20.07 -17.98
N ASN A 563 -5.42 19.41 -19.07
CA ASN A 563 -4.82 19.65 -20.40
C ASN A 563 -5.76 20.36 -21.40
N ILE A 564 -7.07 20.51 -21.10
CA ILE A 564 -8.08 21.04 -22.05
C ILE A 564 -8.99 22.13 -21.44
N ARG A 565 -9.29 22.05 -20.14
CA ARG A 565 -10.22 22.97 -19.44
C ARG A 565 -9.53 24.23 -18.96
#